data_AF-A0A428NMY6-F1
#
_entry.id   AF-A0A428NMY6-F1
#
_cell.length_a   1.000
_cell.length_b   1.000
_cell.length_c   1.000
_cell.angle_alpha   90.00
_cell.angle_beta   90.00
_cell.angle_gamma   90.00
#
_symmetry.space_group_name_H-M   'P 1'
#
loop_
_entity.id
_entity.type
_entity.pdbx_description
1 polymer ?
#
loop_
_entity_poly.entity_id
_entity_poly.type
_entity_poly.pdbx_seq_one_letter_code
_entity_poly.pdbx_strand_id
1 'polypeptide(L)'
;MARSKNVWGPYESAPKNPLLTNRGTNEYFQTVGHADLLQDQCGNWEEIPSHFVHWRPPPRREDIHRVVQHRGRSVFSLEASSANITGTENYKPTAGQTFMARKQTHTIFLFGIGADSDVLSKALQETGLSVFLTSYQHIDLSVVMLPDKRIRPLLNVQLRAESLGKPAFKPIKPVTMPLPGH
;
A
#
# COMPACT_ATOMS: atom_id res chain seq x y z
N MET A 1 -27.48 -0.95 -2.00
CA MET A 1 -27.49 0.00 -0.87
C MET A 1 -28.92 0.12 -0.34
N ALA A 2 -29.07 0.25 0.97
CA ALA A 2 -30.36 0.48 1.64
C ALA A 2 -30.13 1.47 2.78
N ARG A 3 -31.18 2.15 3.25
CA ARG A 3 -31.11 3.14 4.34
C ARG A 3 -32.17 2.87 5.40
N SER A 4 -31.96 3.34 6.62
CA SER A 4 -32.99 3.37 7.65
C SER A 4 -32.81 4.58 8.56
N LYS A 5 -33.87 4.95 9.29
CA LYS A 5 -33.79 5.91 10.42
C LYS A 5 -33.37 5.24 11.74
N ASN A 6 -33.24 3.92 11.76
CA ASN A 6 -32.85 3.12 12.92
C ASN A 6 -31.75 2.12 12.50
N VAL A 7 -30.72 1.96 13.33
CA VAL A 7 -29.61 1.01 13.06
C VAL A 7 -30.08 -0.45 13.03
N TRP A 8 -31.23 -0.76 13.63
CA TRP A 8 -31.85 -2.09 13.58
C TRP A 8 -32.87 -2.25 12.44
N GLY A 9 -33.02 -1.24 11.58
CA GLY A 9 -34.01 -1.24 10.50
C GLY A 9 -35.44 -0.91 10.96
N PRO A 10 -36.47 -1.19 10.12
CA PRO A 10 -36.37 -1.81 8.80
C PRO A 10 -35.59 -0.94 7.80
N TYR A 11 -34.93 -1.57 6.84
CA TYR A 11 -34.11 -0.89 5.82
C TYR A 11 -34.87 -0.73 4.49
N GLU A 12 -35.04 0.52 4.06
CA GLU A 12 -35.57 0.88 2.74
C GLU A 12 -34.50 0.60 1.66
N SER A 13 -34.81 -0.25 0.68
CA SER A 13 -33.97 -0.47 -0.50
C SER A 13 -33.92 0.79 -1.37
N ALA A 14 -32.73 1.16 -1.86
CA ALA A 14 -32.61 2.27 -2.82
C ALA A 14 -33.38 1.96 -4.13
N PRO A 15 -34.19 2.90 -4.67
CA PRO A 15 -35.05 2.63 -5.84
C PRO A 15 -34.35 2.21 -7.14
N LYS A 16 -33.03 2.37 -7.22
CA LYS A 16 -32.18 1.97 -8.37
C LYS A 16 -31.03 1.07 -7.92
N ASN A 17 -31.34 -0.02 -7.21
CA ASN A 17 -30.36 -1.06 -6.91
C ASN A 17 -30.19 -2.01 -8.12
N PRO A 18 -28.96 -2.48 -8.42
CA PRO A 18 -27.68 -2.08 -7.82
C PRO A 18 -27.21 -0.72 -8.34
N LEU A 19 -26.73 0.15 -7.44
CA LEU A 19 -26.21 1.49 -7.79
C LEU A 19 -24.93 1.45 -8.63
N LEU A 20 -24.22 0.32 -8.61
CA LEU A 20 -23.01 0.07 -9.39
C LEU A 20 -22.97 -1.42 -9.73
N THR A 21 -23.01 -1.76 -11.01
CA THR A 21 -22.74 -3.12 -11.51
C THR A 21 -22.35 -3.07 -12.98
N ASN A 22 -21.61 -4.08 -13.43
CA ASN A 22 -21.42 -4.37 -14.86
C ASN A 22 -21.82 -5.83 -15.20
N ARG A 23 -22.69 -6.41 -14.38
CA ARG A 23 -23.13 -7.81 -14.52
C ARG A 23 -24.03 -7.97 -15.74
N GLY A 24 -23.54 -8.69 -16.76
CA GLY A 24 -24.31 -9.02 -17.97
C GLY A 24 -24.02 -8.13 -19.17
N THR A 25 -22.93 -7.35 -19.15
CA THR A 25 -22.45 -6.56 -20.29
C THR A 25 -21.11 -7.11 -20.81
N ASN A 26 -20.75 -6.76 -22.05
CA ASN A 26 -19.42 -7.02 -22.62
C ASN A 26 -18.44 -5.84 -22.36
N GLU A 27 -18.75 -4.97 -21.40
CA GLU A 27 -17.96 -3.78 -21.10
C GLU A 27 -16.58 -4.14 -20.51
N TYR A 28 -15.59 -3.28 -20.76
CA TYR A 28 -14.18 -3.54 -20.45
C TYR A 28 -13.91 -3.79 -18.95
N PHE A 29 -14.65 -3.12 -18.06
CA PHE A 29 -14.52 -3.27 -16.62
C PHE A 29 -15.51 -4.30 -16.07
N GLN A 30 -15.08 -5.56 -15.96
CA GLN A 30 -15.86 -6.64 -15.35
C GLN A 30 -15.70 -6.68 -13.82
N THR A 31 -16.60 -7.43 -13.14
CA THR A 31 -16.58 -7.63 -11.67
C THR A 31 -16.64 -6.36 -10.80
N VAL A 32 -17.21 -5.27 -11.31
CA VAL A 32 -17.34 -4.00 -10.57
C VAL A 32 -18.30 -4.14 -9.37
N GLY A 33 -17.78 -3.85 -8.18
CA GLY A 33 -18.50 -3.87 -6.90
C GLY A 33 -17.59 -3.47 -5.72
N HIS A 34 -18.10 -3.58 -4.49
CA HIS A 34 -17.38 -3.28 -3.24
C HIS A 34 -16.81 -1.84 -3.17
N ALA A 35 -17.72 -0.86 -3.15
CA ALA A 35 -17.39 0.56 -3.00
C ALA A 35 -17.70 1.05 -1.57
N ASP A 36 -16.66 1.51 -0.87
CA ASP A 36 -16.80 2.29 0.35
C ASP A 36 -17.03 3.77 0.01
N LEU A 37 -17.81 4.46 0.84
CA LEU A 37 -17.99 5.91 0.76
C LEU A 37 -17.04 6.58 1.75
N LEU A 38 -15.93 7.10 1.23
CA LEU A 38 -14.98 7.94 1.98
C LEU A 38 -15.22 9.43 1.69
N GLN A 39 -15.05 10.19 2.80
CA GLN A 39 -16.02 12.49 4.20
C GLN A 39 -15.53 13.08 5.63
N ASP A 40 -15.40 14.40 5.68
CA ASP A 40 -14.21 15.02 6.23
C ASP A 40 -14.48 16.37 6.92
N GLN A 41 -13.40 17.15 7.09
CA GLN A 41 -13.29 18.28 7.99
C GLN A 41 -13.37 19.65 7.25
N CYS A 42 -13.70 19.65 5.95
CA CYS A 42 -14.11 20.81 5.14
C CYS A 42 -15.29 20.54 4.18
N GLY A 43 -15.68 19.28 3.95
CA GLY A 43 -16.34 18.83 2.72
C GLY A 43 -15.36 18.49 1.57
N ASN A 44 -14.06 18.55 1.84
CA ASN A 44 -12.95 18.09 0.99
C ASN A 44 -12.05 17.19 1.86
N TRP A 45 -12.09 15.87 1.64
CA TRP A 45 -11.28 14.92 2.42
C TRP A 45 -9.76 15.20 2.26
N GLU A 46 -8.93 14.58 3.12
CA GLU A 46 -7.45 14.44 3.07
C GLU A 46 -6.52 15.18 4.07
N GLU A 47 -5.84 14.40 4.93
CA GLU A 47 -4.40 14.57 5.24
C GLU A 47 -3.49 13.74 4.30
N ILE A 48 -4.08 12.73 3.65
CA ILE A 48 -3.47 11.75 2.75
C ILE A 48 -3.88 12.13 1.32
N PRO A 49 -3.00 12.30 0.32
CA PRO A 49 -3.46 12.74 -1.01
C PRO A 49 -4.50 11.79 -1.62
N SER A 50 -5.64 12.29 -2.08
CA SER A 50 -6.96 11.60 -2.25
C SER A 50 -7.04 10.38 -3.16
N HIS A 51 -5.93 10.01 -3.77
CA HIS A 51 -5.77 8.82 -4.58
C HIS A 51 -5.05 7.69 -3.83
N PHE A 52 -4.44 7.96 -2.68
CA PHE A 52 -3.82 6.98 -1.78
C PHE A 52 -4.83 6.48 -0.74
N VAL A 53 -4.73 5.19 -0.42
CA VAL A 53 -5.46 4.52 0.65
C VAL A 53 -4.52 3.63 1.45
N HIS A 54 -4.82 3.44 2.73
CA HIS A 54 -4.20 2.38 3.52
C HIS A 54 -4.77 1.00 3.11
N TRP A 55 -3.91 0.00 2.91
CA TRP A 55 -4.34 -1.39 2.67
C TRP A 55 -5.01 -2.02 3.90
N ARG A 56 -4.51 -1.67 5.09
CA ARG A 56 -5.08 -2.02 6.38
C ARG A 56 -5.12 -0.74 7.21
N PRO A 57 -6.26 -0.36 7.81
CA PRO A 57 -6.32 0.83 8.66
C PRO A 57 -5.22 0.79 9.73
N PRO A 58 -4.48 1.89 9.94
CA PRO A 58 -3.49 1.94 10.99
C PRO A 58 -4.14 1.73 12.37
N PRO A 59 -3.42 1.16 13.35
CA PRO A 59 -3.80 1.31 14.75
C PRO A 59 -3.84 2.80 15.09
N ARG A 60 -4.55 3.19 16.16
CA ARG A 60 -4.65 4.60 16.58
C ARG A 60 -3.27 5.15 16.95
N ARG A 61 -2.67 5.86 15.99
CA ARG A 61 -1.32 6.41 16.00
C ARG A 61 -1.31 7.62 15.07
N GLU A 62 -0.94 8.78 15.61
CA GLU A 62 -1.05 10.10 14.96
C GLU A 62 0.25 10.49 14.22
N ASP A 63 1.12 9.51 13.98
CA ASP A 63 2.52 9.61 13.56
C ASP A 63 2.86 8.86 12.27
N ILE A 64 2.06 7.86 11.88
CA ILE A 64 2.32 6.94 10.76
C ILE A 64 2.49 7.64 9.40
N HIS A 65 1.82 8.78 9.16
CA HIS A 65 2.05 9.61 7.98
C HIS A 65 2.00 11.10 8.35
N ARG A 66 2.93 11.91 7.83
CA ARG A 66 2.98 13.37 8.09
C ARG A 66 3.57 14.13 6.90
N VAL A 67 3.01 15.29 6.57
CA VAL A 67 3.67 16.25 5.66
C VAL A 67 4.71 17.03 6.45
N VAL A 68 5.97 16.97 6.03
CA VAL A 68 7.11 17.64 6.71
C VAL A 68 7.96 18.44 5.73
N GLN A 69 8.71 19.42 6.23
CA GLN A 69 9.70 20.13 5.42
C GLN A 69 11.04 19.39 5.47
N HIS A 70 11.54 18.97 4.31
CA HIS A 70 12.85 18.35 4.15
C HIS A 70 13.62 19.01 3.00
N ARG A 71 14.86 19.47 3.27
CA ARG A 71 15.75 20.11 2.28
C ARG A 71 15.07 21.23 1.45
N GLY A 72 14.19 22.01 2.09
CA GLY A 72 13.44 23.11 1.46
C GLY A 72 12.22 22.69 0.61
N ARG A 73 11.72 21.46 0.79
CA ARG A 73 10.54 20.93 0.09
C ARG A 73 9.57 20.28 1.07
N SER A 74 8.26 20.43 0.81
CA SER A 74 7.24 19.60 1.45
C SER A 74 7.37 18.16 0.96
N VAL A 75 7.59 17.21 1.87
CA VAL A 75 7.62 15.77 1.59
C VAL A 75 6.58 15.03 2.44
N PHE A 76 6.00 13.97 1.88
CA PHE A 76 5.09 13.08 2.59
C PHE A 76 5.90 11.97 3.27
N SER A 77 6.10 12.10 4.57
CA SER A 77 6.86 11.15 5.39
C SER A 77 5.97 10.02 5.88
N LEU A 78 6.53 8.81 5.94
CA LEU A 78 5.89 7.59 6.46
C LEU A 78 6.75 6.99 7.56
N GLU A 79 6.16 6.68 8.73
CA GLU A 79 6.90 6.05 9.82
C GLU A 79 7.02 4.53 9.59
N ALA A 80 8.25 4.00 9.57
CA ALA A 80 8.49 2.60 9.29
C ALA A 80 7.95 1.66 10.38
N SER A 81 6.98 0.80 10.04
CA SER A 81 6.49 -0.25 10.93
C SER A 81 7.45 -1.43 11.05
N SER A 82 7.45 -2.12 12.19
CA SER A 82 8.13 -3.42 12.37
C SER A 82 7.50 -4.58 11.57
N ALA A 83 6.39 -4.30 10.87
CA ALA A 83 5.59 -5.22 10.08
C ALA A 83 5.85 -5.02 8.57
N ASN A 84 6.29 -6.06 7.86
CA ASN A 84 6.40 -6.07 6.40
C ASN A 84 5.02 -6.25 5.73
N ILE A 85 4.86 -5.87 4.46
CA ILE A 85 3.63 -6.06 3.66
C ILE A 85 3.34 -7.54 3.32
N THR A 86 4.39 -8.36 3.26
CA THR A 86 4.36 -9.81 3.05
C THR A 86 3.76 -10.51 4.26
N GLY A 87 2.85 -11.46 4.03
CA GLY A 87 2.19 -12.20 5.11
C GLY A 87 1.69 -13.59 4.73
N THR A 88 1.40 -14.40 5.74
CA THR A 88 0.68 -15.68 5.65
C THR A 88 -0.79 -15.51 6.05
N GLU A 89 -1.61 -16.56 5.94
CA GLU A 89 -3.05 -16.51 6.29
C GLU A 89 -3.33 -16.01 7.71
N ASN A 90 -2.44 -16.33 8.66
CA ASN A 90 -2.52 -15.90 10.05
C ASN A 90 -1.91 -14.51 10.32
N TYR A 91 -1.47 -13.79 9.29
CA TYR A 91 -0.70 -12.56 9.44
C TYR A 91 -1.57 -11.35 9.85
N LYS A 92 -1.55 -11.05 11.16
CA LYS A 92 -2.29 -9.96 11.81
C LYS A 92 -1.31 -9.02 12.54
N PRO A 93 -0.82 -7.94 11.89
CA PRO A 93 0.14 -7.02 12.49
C PRO A 93 -0.57 -6.09 13.49
N THR A 94 -0.62 -6.51 14.75
CA THR A 94 -1.27 -5.76 15.84
C THR A 94 -0.62 -4.39 16.09
N ALA A 95 0.68 -4.26 15.82
CA ALA A 95 1.43 -3.00 15.88
C ALA A 95 1.23 -2.09 14.66
N GLY A 96 0.35 -2.44 13.72
CA GLY A 96 0.17 -1.75 12.44
C GLY A 96 1.15 -2.16 11.36
N GLN A 97 0.88 -1.74 10.13
CA GLN A 97 1.69 -1.98 8.93
C GLN A 97 1.66 -0.71 8.08
N THR A 98 2.82 -0.10 7.86
CA THR A 98 2.94 1.14 7.09
C THR A 98 2.97 0.82 5.62
N PHE A 99 1.79 0.80 5.01
CA PHE A 99 1.64 0.70 3.56
C PHE A 99 0.51 1.60 3.07
N MET A 100 0.81 2.37 2.02
CA MET A 100 -0.11 3.30 1.38
C MET A 100 0.03 3.13 -0.13
N ALA A 101 -1.10 2.90 -0.80
CA ALA A 101 -1.13 2.59 -2.22
C ALA A 101 -2.23 3.39 -2.91
N ARG A 102 -2.05 3.66 -4.20
CA ARG A 102 -3.11 4.19 -5.07
C ARG A 102 -3.62 3.10 -6.00
N LYS A 103 -4.92 3.12 -6.34
CA LYS A 103 -5.44 2.25 -7.39
C LYS A 103 -4.79 2.61 -8.72
N GLN A 104 -4.27 1.61 -9.43
CA GLN A 104 -3.82 1.76 -10.82
C GLN A 104 -5.06 1.95 -11.71
N THR A 105 -5.14 3.08 -12.41
CA THR A 105 -6.29 3.43 -13.26
C THR A 105 -5.99 3.34 -14.76
N HIS A 106 -4.73 3.14 -15.15
CA HIS A 106 -4.26 3.11 -16.53
C HIS A 106 -3.31 1.92 -16.75
N THR A 107 -3.37 1.29 -17.92
CA THR A 107 -2.51 0.16 -18.29
C THR A 107 -1.05 0.56 -18.49
N ILE A 108 -0.81 1.77 -19.01
CA ILE A 108 0.50 2.39 -19.15
C ILE A 108 0.53 3.62 -18.25
N PHE A 109 1.52 3.68 -17.36
CA PHE A 109 1.74 4.80 -16.44
C PHE A 109 3.20 4.82 -16.00
N LEU A 110 3.67 5.97 -15.53
CA LEU A 110 4.92 6.10 -14.78
C LEU A 110 4.57 6.40 -13.33
N PHE A 111 5.22 5.72 -12.39
CA PHE A 111 5.15 6.02 -10.96
C PHE A 111 6.54 5.84 -10.36
N GLY A 112 6.89 6.69 -9.40
CA GLY A 112 8.18 6.66 -8.72
C GLY A 112 8.10 7.44 -7.41
N ILE A 113 9.01 7.12 -6.51
CA ILE A 113 9.16 7.77 -5.21
C ILE A 113 10.58 8.32 -5.09
N GLY A 114 10.73 9.46 -4.42
CA GLY A 114 12.03 9.93 -3.94
C GLY A 114 12.26 9.41 -2.53
N ALA A 115 13.45 8.87 -2.27
CA ALA A 115 13.90 8.49 -0.95
C ALA A 115 15.34 8.99 -0.76
N ASP A 116 15.59 9.76 0.30
CA ASP A 116 16.93 10.22 0.64
C ASP A 116 17.78 9.07 1.20
N SER A 117 19.09 9.07 0.96
CA SER A 117 19.96 7.94 1.31
C SER A 117 20.12 7.71 2.82
N ASP A 118 19.85 8.73 3.64
CA ASP A 118 19.80 8.68 5.10
C ASP A 118 18.47 8.15 5.68
N VAL A 119 17.49 7.78 4.84
CA VAL A 119 16.17 7.26 5.29
C VAL A 119 16.26 5.91 6.02
N LEU A 120 17.28 5.09 5.72
CA LEU A 120 17.55 3.82 6.41
C LEU A 120 18.80 3.97 7.28
N SER A 121 18.71 3.60 8.55
CA SER A 121 19.79 3.75 9.54
C SER A 121 20.07 2.48 10.36
N LYS A 122 19.22 1.46 10.23
CA LYS A 122 19.32 0.18 10.94
C LYS A 122 19.21 -0.98 9.95
N ALA A 123 19.98 -2.03 10.19
CA ALA A 123 19.88 -3.26 9.40
C ALA A 123 18.45 -3.83 9.41
N LEU A 124 18.07 -4.47 8.29
CA LEU A 124 16.74 -5.02 8.01
C LEU A 124 15.61 -3.97 7.85
N GLN A 125 15.91 -2.67 7.83
CA GLN A 125 14.95 -1.69 7.32
C GLN A 125 14.86 -1.76 5.78
N GLU A 126 13.66 -1.53 5.27
CA GLU A 126 13.32 -1.53 3.84
C GLU A 126 12.36 -0.37 3.55
N THR A 127 12.52 0.29 2.41
CA THR A 127 11.55 1.27 1.87
C THR A 127 11.51 1.15 0.35
N GLY A 128 10.35 1.28 -0.27
CA GLY A 128 10.21 0.93 -1.68
C GLY A 128 8.85 1.16 -2.31
N LEU A 129 8.72 0.74 -3.56
CA LEU A 129 7.51 0.75 -4.35
C LEU A 129 7.01 -0.69 -4.56
N SER A 130 5.74 -0.94 -4.22
CA SER A 130 5.10 -2.24 -4.44
C SER A 130 3.98 -2.16 -5.48
N VAL A 131 4.06 -2.98 -6.53
CA VAL A 131 2.91 -3.32 -7.38
C VAL A 131 2.11 -4.38 -6.62
N PHE A 132 1.08 -3.95 -5.89
CA PHE A 132 0.44 -4.75 -4.86
C PHE A 132 -0.97 -5.22 -5.25
N LEU A 133 -1.22 -6.53 -5.11
CA LEU A 133 -2.57 -7.12 -5.22
C LEU A 133 -3.05 -7.67 -3.86
N THR A 134 -2.21 -8.40 -3.14
CA THR A 134 -2.45 -8.87 -1.76
C THR A 134 -1.13 -9.08 -1.03
N SER A 135 -1.15 -9.29 0.29
CA SER A 135 0.02 -9.71 1.10
C SER A 135 0.65 -11.07 0.69
N TYR A 136 0.09 -11.75 -0.32
CA TYR A 136 0.59 -12.97 -0.94
C TYR A 136 1.16 -12.75 -2.35
N GLN A 137 0.74 -11.66 -3.00
CA GLN A 137 0.89 -11.41 -4.43
C GLN A 137 1.20 -9.93 -4.66
N HIS A 138 2.49 -9.60 -4.74
CA HIS A 138 3.02 -8.26 -4.97
C HIS A 138 4.44 -8.32 -5.53
N ILE A 139 4.87 -7.25 -6.20
CA ILE A 139 6.23 -7.09 -6.73
C ILE A 139 6.82 -5.82 -6.12
N ASP A 140 7.93 -5.95 -5.42
CA ASP A 140 8.58 -4.86 -4.67
C ASP A 140 9.88 -4.45 -5.34
N LEU A 141 10.05 -3.15 -5.57
CA LEU A 141 11.33 -2.51 -5.87
C LEU A 141 11.69 -1.60 -4.71
N SER A 142 12.63 -2.05 -3.88
CA SER A 142 12.96 -1.45 -2.59
C SER A 142 14.44 -1.10 -2.46
N VAL A 143 14.73 -0.06 -1.69
CA VAL A 143 16.03 0.10 -1.03
C VAL A 143 15.96 -0.65 0.31
N VAL A 144 16.95 -1.47 0.60
CA VAL A 144 17.04 -2.29 1.82
C VAL A 144 18.43 -2.18 2.43
N MET A 145 18.50 -1.99 3.75
CA MET A 145 19.77 -1.96 4.48
C MET A 145 20.10 -3.36 4.99
N LEU A 146 21.01 -4.06 4.30
CA LEU A 146 21.35 -5.44 4.62
C LEU A 146 22.53 -5.53 5.61
N PRO A 147 22.48 -6.45 6.60
CA PRO A 147 23.59 -6.68 7.51
C PRO A 147 24.71 -7.46 6.83
N ASP A 148 25.85 -6.82 6.58
CA ASP A 148 27.11 -7.51 6.33
C ASP A 148 27.71 -7.98 7.66
N LYS A 149 28.43 -9.11 7.65
CA LYS A 149 29.21 -9.62 8.80
C LYS A 149 30.65 -9.07 8.85
N ARG A 150 31.09 -8.35 7.82
CA ARG A 150 32.46 -7.85 7.62
C ARG A 150 32.53 -6.33 7.47
N ILE A 151 31.41 -5.67 7.16
CA ILE A 151 31.28 -4.23 6.88
C ILE A 151 30.13 -3.68 7.72
N ARG A 152 30.02 -2.35 7.86
CA ARG A 152 28.77 -1.72 8.34
C ARG A 152 27.60 -2.10 7.40
N PRO A 153 26.33 -2.09 7.87
CA PRO A 153 25.19 -2.42 7.01
C PRO A 153 25.16 -1.55 5.74
N LEU A 154 24.95 -2.18 4.59
CA LEU A 154 25.03 -1.53 3.27
C LEU A 154 23.65 -1.35 2.64
N LEU A 155 23.46 -0.21 1.97
CA LEU A 155 22.28 0.05 1.15
C LEU A 155 22.35 -0.79 -0.13
N ASN A 156 21.27 -1.53 -0.39
CA ASN A 156 21.11 -2.34 -1.58
C ASN A 156 19.77 -2.01 -2.25
N VAL A 157 19.72 -2.07 -3.57
CA VAL A 157 18.47 -2.13 -4.34
C VAL A 157 18.06 -3.61 -4.42
N GLN A 158 16.82 -3.92 -4.03
CA GLN A 158 16.23 -5.25 -4.13
C GLN A 158 14.96 -5.22 -4.99
N LEU A 159 14.88 -6.16 -5.93
CA LEU A 159 13.65 -6.53 -6.63
C LEU A 159 13.18 -7.89 -6.10
N ARG A 160 11.99 -7.93 -5.51
CA ARG A 160 11.34 -9.13 -4.94
C ARG A 160 9.96 -9.32 -5.58
N ALA A 161 9.49 -10.56 -5.68
CA ALA A 161 8.15 -10.85 -6.17
C ALA A 161 7.53 -12.01 -5.39
N GLU A 162 6.51 -11.71 -4.60
CA GLU A 162 5.74 -12.70 -3.86
C GLU A 162 4.60 -13.23 -4.73
N SER A 163 4.44 -14.56 -4.74
CA SER A 163 3.54 -15.27 -5.67
C SER A 163 2.77 -16.41 -5.00
N LEU A 164 2.54 -16.33 -3.68
CA LEU A 164 1.89 -17.38 -2.91
C LEU A 164 0.44 -17.59 -3.40
N GLY A 165 0.02 -18.85 -3.47
CA GLY A 165 -1.30 -19.22 -4.02
C GLY A 165 -1.35 -19.31 -5.56
N LYS A 166 -0.22 -19.21 -6.27
CA LYS A 166 -0.11 -19.48 -7.73
C LYS A 166 0.68 -20.77 -7.99
N PRO A 167 0.07 -21.98 -7.92
CA PRO A 167 0.80 -23.25 -7.94
C PRO A 167 1.56 -23.54 -9.25
N ALA A 168 1.18 -22.90 -10.36
CA ALA A 168 1.89 -23.01 -11.64
C ALA A 168 3.07 -22.02 -11.79
N PHE A 169 3.27 -21.10 -10.85
CA PHE A 169 4.29 -20.05 -10.92
C PHE A 169 5.48 -20.40 -10.02
N LYS A 170 6.69 -20.42 -10.60
CA LYS A 170 7.92 -20.58 -9.83
C LYS A 170 8.30 -19.22 -9.23
N PRO A 171 8.49 -19.09 -7.90
CA PRO A 171 8.89 -17.83 -7.28
C PRO A 171 10.17 -17.27 -7.92
N ILE A 172 10.16 -15.97 -8.23
CA ILE A 172 11.34 -15.29 -8.74
C ILE A 172 12.29 -15.09 -7.55
N LYS A 173 13.54 -15.55 -7.67
CA LYS A 173 14.56 -15.30 -6.64
C LYS A 173 14.80 -13.79 -6.54
N PRO A 174 14.79 -13.17 -5.34
CA PRO A 174 15.05 -11.75 -5.20
C PRO A 174 16.39 -11.35 -5.81
N VAL A 175 16.37 -10.36 -6.69
CA VAL A 175 17.59 -9.78 -7.28
C VAL A 175 18.01 -8.65 -6.35
N THR A 176 19.24 -8.70 -5.83
CA THR A 176 19.77 -7.69 -4.91
C THR A 176 21.11 -7.19 -5.45
N MET A 177 21.30 -5.88 -5.47
CA MET A 177 22.50 -5.20 -5.97
C MET A 177 22.89 -4.08 -5.00
N PRO A 178 24.19 -3.82 -4.76
CA PRO A 178 24.62 -2.64 -3.99
C PRO A 178 24.09 -1.34 -4.61
N LEU A 179 23.68 -0.38 -3.78
CA LEU A 179 23.25 0.94 -4.24
C LEU A 179 24.47 1.73 -4.75
N PRO A 180 24.54 2.15 -6.04
CA PRO A 180 25.72 2.83 -6.55
C PRO A 180 25.95 4.19 -5.86
N GLY A 181 27.19 4.42 -5.41
CA GLY A 181 27.61 5.69 -4.80
C GLY A 181 27.56 5.75 -3.26
N HIS A 182 27.39 4.61 -2.58
CA HIS A 182 27.42 4.46 -1.12
C HIS A 182 28.37 3.35 -0.66
#